data_AF-A0A954JYH6-F1
#
_entry.id   AF-A0A954JYH6-F1
#
_cell.length_a   1.000
_cell.length_b   1.000
_cell.length_c   1.000
_cell.angle_alpha   90.00
_cell.angle_beta   90.00
_cell.angle_gamma   90.00
#
_symmetry.space_group_name_H-M   'P 1'
#
loop_
_entity.id
_entity.type
_entity.pdbx_description
1 polymer ?
#
loop_
_entity_poly.entity_id
_entity_poly.type
_entity_poly.pdbx_seq_one_letter_code
_entity_poly.pdbx_strand_id
1 'polypeptide(L)'
;MNIKWTVLAFVAGAALSWGVYVPLVHDATTKFGSNLRAFLMVGIAYFLVAVLIPSFFIFYKGDPTAKDPAKLNWGTPSITYGILAGVAGAAGALCVIFAVKEAGPTAAFIVAPLVFAGAPIINTIVSVTIFAHGKKFEALSPSFYLGLLVATTGMVLVMINKPNEIKNTAPPAAAASADNAAKTP
;
A
#
# COMPACT_ATOMS: atom_id res chain seq x y z
N MET A 1 6.37 26.89 -4.00
CA MET A 1 5.38 25.83 -4.37
C MET A 1 4.01 26.27 -3.88
N ASN A 2 3.09 26.62 -4.77
CA ASN A 2 1.70 26.91 -4.40
C ASN A 2 0.84 25.65 -4.55
N ILE A 3 1.11 24.64 -3.72
CA ILE A 3 0.28 23.44 -3.65
C ILE A 3 -0.92 23.72 -2.74
N LYS A 4 -2.13 23.38 -3.18
CA LYS A 4 -3.33 23.55 -2.37
C LYS A 4 -3.24 22.70 -1.09
N TRP A 5 -3.57 23.27 0.07
CA TRP A 5 -3.56 22.55 1.34
C TRP A 5 -4.37 21.25 1.31
N THR A 6 -5.51 21.25 0.61
CA THR A 6 -6.34 20.05 0.44
C THR A 6 -5.60 18.91 -0.25
N VAL A 7 -4.72 19.20 -1.20
CA VAL A 7 -3.88 18.18 -1.84
C VAL A 7 -2.91 17.59 -0.82
N LEU A 8 -2.26 18.43 0.00
CA LEU A 8 -1.35 17.96 1.04
C LEU A 8 -2.07 17.10 2.07
N ALA A 9 -3.30 17.47 2.47
CA ALA A 9 -4.10 16.69 3.40
C ALA A 9 -4.45 15.29 2.86
N PHE A 10 -4.89 15.17 1.59
CA PHE A 10 -5.18 13.86 0.99
C PHE A 10 -3.91 13.03 0.75
N VAL A 11 -2.80 13.67 0.38
CA VAL A 11 -1.50 12.98 0.26
C VAL A 11 -1.03 12.46 1.63
N ALA A 12 -1.17 13.24 2.70
CA ALA A 12 -0.86 12.79 4.05
C ALA A 12 -1.77 11.62 4.48
N GLY A 13 -3.08 11.71 4.20
CA GLY A 13 -4.02 10.62 4.47
C GLY A 13 -3.67 9.33 3.70
N ALA A 14 -3.26 9.46 2.44
CA ALA A 14 -2.77 8.33 1.65
C ALA A 14 -1.48 7.73 2.25
N ALA A 15 -0.50 8.57 2.60
CA ALA A 15 0.75 8.13 3.21
C ALA A 15 0.53 7.40 4.54
N LEU A 16 -0.37 7.93 5.40
CA LEU A 16 -0.76 7.28 6.65
C LEU A 16 -1.45 5.93 6.40
N SER A 17 -2.41 5.89 5.48
CA SER A 17 -3.17 4.67 5.18
C SER A 17 -2.25 3.57 4.65
N TRP A 18 -1.39 3.89 3.68
CA TRP A 18 -0.44 2.94 3.10
C TRP A 18 0.70 2.56 4.05
N GLY A 19 1.14 3.48 4.91
CA GLY A 19 2.13 3.21 5.95
C GLY A 19 1.62 2.19 6.99
N VAL A 20 0.35 2.31 7.39
CA VAL A 20 -0.30 1.36 8.32
C VAL A 20 -0.70 0.05 7.62
N TYR A 21 -0.99 0.10 6.32
CA TYR A 21 -1.42 -1.06 5.52
C TYR A 21 -0.42 -2.23 5.57
N VAL A 22 0.88 -1.98 5.37
CA VAL A 22 1.88 -3.07 5.26
C VAL A 22 2.01 -3.88 6.58
N PRO A 23 2.12 -3.25 7.76
CA PRO A 23 2.03 -3.96 9.05
C PRO A 23 0.71 -4.73 9.23
N LEU A 24 -0.44 -4.14 8.90
CA LEU A 24 -1.73 -4.83 9.01
C LEU A 24 -1.81 -6.07 8.10
N VAL A 25 -1.25 -5.99 6.90
CA VAL A 25 -1.13 -7.12 5.98
C VAL A 25 -0.23 -8.21 6.54
N HIS A 26 0.88 -7.85 7.18
CA HIS A 26 1.76 -8.82 7.85
C HIS A 26 1.01 -9.60 8.92
N ASP A 27 0.29 -8.87 9.77
CA ASP A 27 -0.57 -9.46 10.79
C ASP A 27 -1.68 -10.34 10.21
N ALA A 28 -2.36 -9.87 9.17
CA ALA A 28 -3.44 -10.61 8.53
C ALA A 28 -2.94 -11.92 7.90
N THR A 29 -1.86 -11.86 7.10
CA THR A 29 -1.28 -13.05 6.45
C THR A 29 -0.73 -14.07 7.46
N THR A 30 -0.27 -13.59 8.62
CA THR A 30 0.17 -14.43 9.73
C THR A 30 -1.02 -15.08 10.43
N LYS A 31 -2.03 -14.31 10.84
CA LYS A 31 -3.22 -14.79 11.56
C LYS A 31 -4.09 -15.72 10.72
N PHE A 32 -4.26 -15.43 9.43
CA PHE A 32 -4.98 -16.32 8.52
C PHE A 32 -4.19 -17.54 8.07
N GLY A 33 -2.85 -17.49 8.15
CA GLY A 33 -1.96 -18.50 7.56
C GLY A 33 -2.10 -18.62 6.04
N SER A 34 -2.76 -17.68 5.36
CA SER A 34 -3.08 -17.75 3.93
C SER A 34 -3.15 -16.37 3.31
N ASN A 35 -2.33 -16.16 2.27
CA ASN A 35 -2.26 -14.90 1.52
C ASN A 35 -3.56 -14.60 0.79
N LEU A 36 -4.19 -15.62 0.20
CA LEU A 36 -5.44 -15.45 -0.53
C LEU A 36 -6.61 -15.13 0.39
N ARG A 37 -6.65 -15.70 1.62
CA ARG A 37 -7.68 -15.32 2.62
C ARG A 37 -7.50 -13.88 3.09
N ALA A 38 -6.25 -13.48 3.36
CA ALA A 38 -5.95 -12.08 3.71
C ALA A 38 -6.33 -11.13 2.56
N PHE A 39 -5.96 -11.47 1.32
CA PHE A 39 -6.30 -10.66 0.15
C PHE A 39 -7.81 -10.61 -0.12
N LEU A 40 -8.55 -11.70 0.11
CA LEU A 40 -10.01 -11.71 0.00
C LEU A 40 -10.63 -10.68 0.96
N MET A 41 -10.15 -10.60 2.20
CA MET A 41 -10.65 -9.61 3.18
C MET A 41 -10.30 -8.17 2.75
N VAL A 42 -9.10 -7.95 2.21
CA VAL A 42 -8.73 -6.65 1.60
C VAL A 42 -9.67 -6.32 0.43
N GLY A 43 -9.99 -7.30 -0.42
CA GLY A 43 -10.92 -7.16 -1.54
C GLY A 43 -12.34 -6.79 -1.10
N ILE A 44 -12.85 -7.42 -0.04
CA ILE A 44 -14.15 -7.04 0.56
C ILE A 44 -14.10 -5.59 1.04
N ALA A 45 -13.04 -5.18 1.74
CA ALA A 45 -12.89 -3.79 2.18
C ALA A 45 -12.85 -2.81 0.99
N TYR A 46 -12.16 -3.17 -0.09
CA TYR A 46 -12.13 -2.38 -1.32
C TYR A 46 -13.51 -2.27 -1.96
N PHE A 47 -14.30 -3.34 -1.98
CA PHE A 47 -15.68 -3.25 -2.45
C PHE A 47 -16.52 -2.28 -1.60
N LEU A 48 -16.44 -2.40 -0.27
CA LEU A 48 -17.18 -1.52 0.64
C LEU A 48 -16.80 -0.05 0.44
N VAL A 49 -15.51 0.26 0.36
CA VAL A 49 -15.03 1.64 0.29
C VAL A 49 -15.06 2.20 -1.13
N ALA A 50 -14.59 1.46 -2.13
CA ALA A 50 -14.44 1.94 -3.50
C ALA A 50 -15.70 1.77 -4.36
N VAL A 51 -16.65 0.92 -3.96
CA VAL A 51 -17.93 0.75 -4.69
C VAL A 51 -19.08 1.36 -3.92
N LEU A 52 -19.31 0.97 -2.67
CA LEU A 52 -20.53 1.39 -1.96
C LEU A 52 -20.52 2.88 -1.61
N ILE A 53 -19.40 3.42 -1.10
CA ILE A 53 -19.34 4.84 -0.72
C ILE A 53 -19.53 5.75 -1.95
N PRO A 54 -18.78 5.61 -3.08
CA PRO A 54 -19.01 6.42 -4.27
C PRO A 54 -20.42 6.24 -4.83
N SER A 55 -20.94 5.01 -4.88
CA SER A 55 -22.28 4.75 -5.39
C SER A 55 -23.36 5.48 -4.59
N PHE A 56 -23.24 5.50 -3.26
CA PHE A 56 -24.15 6.25 -2.40
C PHE A 56 -24.12 7.76 -2.69
N PHE A 57 -22.93 8.34 -2.86
CA PHE A 57 -22.83 9.77 -3.17
C PHE A 57 -23.30 10.10 -4.59
N ILE A 58 -22.89 9.33 -5.59
CA ILE A 58 -23.23 9.59 -6.99
C ILE A 58 -24.72 9.41 -7.26
N PHE A 59 -25.33 8.33 -6.76
CA PHE A 59 -26.70 7.95 -7.15
C PHE A 59 -27.77 8.36 -6.14
N TYR A 60 -27.40 8.67 -4.89
CA TYR A 60 -28.40 8.96 -3.84
C TYR A 60 -28.23 10.33 -3.17
N LYS A 61 -27.02 10.71 -2.75
CA LYS A 61 -26.80 11.97 -2.04
C LYS A 61 -26.50 13.19 -2.92
N GLY A 62 -26.16 12.97 -4.19
CA GLY A 62 -25.59 13.99 -5.06
C GLY A 62 -24.08 14.04 -4.90
N ASP A 63 -23.36 13.89 -6.02
CA ASP A 63 -21.91 13.79 -6.05
C ASP A 63 -21.23 15.09 -5.57
N PRO A 64 -20.56 15.10 -4.40
CA PRO A 64 -19.90 16.30 -3.88
C PRO A 64 -18.63 16.67 -4.66
N THR A 65 -18.16 15.78 -5.54
CA THR A 65 -16.95 15.97 -6.35
C THR A 65 -17.28 16.52 -7.75
N ALA A 66 -18.55 16.43 -8.18
CA ALA A 66 -19.04 16.92 -9.46
C ALA A 66 -19.17 18.45 -9.47
N LYS A 67 -18.07 19.15 -9.81
CA LYS A 67 -18.03 20.62 -9.86
C LYS A 67 -18.74 21.22 -11.07
N ASP A 68 -18.87 20.45 -12.15
CA ASP A 68 -19.49 20.88 -13.40
C ASP A 68 -20.29 19.70 -13.99
N PRO A 69 -21.61 19.67 -13.82
CA PRO A 69 -22.46 18.57 -14.31
C PRO A 69 -22.34 18.33 -15.81
N ALA A 70 -22.06 19.38 -16.60
CA ALA A 70 -21.93 19.27 -18.06
C ALA A 70 -20.64 18.53 -18.49
N LYS A 71 -19.68 18.33 -17.57
CA LYS A 71 -18.42 17.62 -17.83
C LYS A 71 -18.39 16.19 -17.27
N LEU A 72 -19.46 15.72 -16.65
CA LEU A 72 -19.55 14.33 -16.19
C LEU A 72 -19.55 13.39 -17.40
N ASN A 73 -18.68 12.39 -17.38
CA ASN A 73 -18.44 11.53 -18.54
C ASN A 73 -18.36 10.05 -18.14
N TRP A 74 -19.39 9.30 -18.53
CA TRP A 74 -19.49 7.84 -18.38
C TRP A 74 -19.19 7.09 -19.68
N GLY A 75 -18.52 7.74 -20.64
CA GLY A 75 -18.12 7.11 -21.89
C GLY A 75 -17.09 6.00 -21.69
N THR A 76 -17.02 5.09 -22.66
CA THR A 76 -16.16 3.90 -22.64
C THR A 76 -14.69 4.20 -22.26
N PRO A 77 -14.02 5.24 -22.79
CA PRO A 77 -12.63 5.52 -22.40
C PRO A 77 -12.47 5.83 -20.91
N SER A 78 -13.37 6.61 -20.31
CA SER A 78 -13.35 6.95 -18.88
C SER A 78 -13.54 5.72 -18.01
N ILE A 79 -14.50 4.87 -18.37
CA ILE A 79 -14.77 3.60 -17.67
C ILE A 79 -13.54 2.68 -17.76
N THR A 80 -12.96 2.53 -18.96
CA THR A 80 -11.79 1.68 -19.17
C THR A 80 -10.61 2.13 -18.33
N TYR A 81 -10.28 3.43 -18.30
CA TYR A 81 -9.20 3.92 -17.44
C TYR A 81 -9.48 3.73 -15.95
N GLY A 82 -10.74 3.90 -15.53
CA GLY A 82 -11.15 3.61 -14.15
C GLY A 82 -10.92 2.14 -13.77
N ILE A 83 -11.32 1.21 -14.64
CA ILE A 83 -11.12 -0.23 -14.42
C ILE A 83 -9.62 -0.57 -14.42
N LEU A 84 -8.86 -0.08 -15.39
CA LEU A 84 -7.41 -0.35 -15.47
C LEU A 84 -6.66 0.18 -14.25
N ALA A 85 -7.02 1.38 -13.75
CA ALA A 85 -6.45 1.92 -12.52
C ALA A 85 -6.80 1.04 -11.31
N GLY A 86 -8.05 0.56 -11.21
CA GLY A 86 -8.48 -0.35 -10.14
C GLY A 86 -7.74 -1.69 -10.18
N VAL A 87 -7.59 -2.29 -11.37
CA VAL A 87 -6.83 -3.55 -11.55
C VAL A 87 -5.37 -3.37 -11.17
N ALA A 88 -4.73 -2.27 -11.60
CA ALA A 88 -3.34 -1.98 -11.24
C ALA A 88 -3.16 -1.85 -9.72
N GLY A 89 -4.09 -1.18 -9.03
CA GLY A 89 -4.09 -1.06 -7.57
C GLY A 89 -4.29 -2.40 -6.86
N ALA A 90 -5.25 -3.22 -7.31
CA ALA A 90 -5.51 -4.54 -6.73
C ALA A 90 -4.36 -5.52 -6.97
N ALA A 91 -3.76 -5.51 -8.16
CA ALA A 91 -2.58 -6.31 -8.47
C ALA A 91 -1.38 -5.89 -7.60
N GLY A 92 -1.16 -4.59 -7.41
CA GLY A 92 -0.14 -4.09 -6.49
C GLY A 92 -0.36 -4.56 -5.05
N ALA A 93 -1.60 -4.49 -4.55
CA ALA A 93 -1.95 -4.97 -3.22
C ALA A 93 -1.70 -6.48 -3.06
N LEU A 94 -2.04 -7.29 -4.07
CA LEU A 94 -1.76 -8.72 -4.10
C LEU A 94 -0.25 -8.99 -4.02
N CYS A 95 0.56 -8.30 -4.83
CA CYS A 95 2.02 -8.43 -4.79
C CYS A 95 2.61 -8.07 -3.42
N VAL A 96 2.11 -6.99 -2.78
CA VAL A 96 2.54 -6.61 -1.43
C VAL A 96 2.22 -7.70 -0.40
N ILE A 97 1.02 -8.30 -0.47
CA ILE A 97 0.61 -9.38 0.45
C ILE A 97 1.54 -10.58 0.34
N PHE A 98 1.86 -11.02 -0.88
CA PHE A 98 2.79 -12.12 -1.10
C PHE A 98 4.20 -11.75 -0.64
N ALA A 99 4.69 -10.57 -0.99
CA ALA A 99 6.01 -10.11 -0.57
C ALA A 99 6.15 -10.03 0.96
N VAL A 100 5.11 -9.56 1.66
CA VAL A 100 5.08 -9.49 3.12
C VAL A 100 5.10 -10.87 3.76
N LYS A 101 4.39 -11.84 3.18
CA LYS A 101 4.42 -13.21 3.69
C LYS A 101 5.81 -13.83 3.57
N GLU A 102 6.43 -13.69 2.40
CA GLU A 102 7.76 -14.25 2.12
C GLU A 102 8.86 -13.54 2.93
N ALA A 103 8.72 -12.24 3.20
CA ALA A 103 9.71 -11.46 3.94
C ALA A 103 9.69 -11.70 5.47
N GLY A 104 8.72 -12.45 5.99
CA GLY A 104 8.68 -12.84 7.40
C GLY A 104 8.47 -11.67 8.37
N PRO A 105 8.84 -11.80 9.66
CA PRO A 105 8.47 -10.80 10.66
C PRO A 105 9.15 -9.43 10.55
N THR A 106 10.18 -9.28 9.72
CA THR A 106 10.74 -7.96 9.32
C THR A 106 10.10 -7.37 8.05
N ALA A 107 9.05 -7.98 7.51
CA ALA A 107 8.44 -7.62 6.23
C ALA A 107 8.09 -6.14 6.08
N ALA A 108 7.53 -5.52 7.13
CA ALA A 108 7.15 -4.11 7.07
C ALA A 108 8.34 -3.19 6.79
N PHE A 109 9.52 -3.52 7.31
CA PHE A 109 10.76 -2.76 7.12
C PHE A 109 11.45 -3.03 5.77
N ILE A 110 10.99 -4.04 5.02
CA ILE A 110 11.55 -4.43 3.72
C ILE A 110 10.62 -3.99 2.59
N VAL A 111 9.36 -4.40 2.67
CA VAL A 111 8.42 -4.26 1.56
C VAL A 111 8.01 -2.81 1.36
N ALA A 112 7.69 -2.08 2.45
CA ALA A 112 7.24 -0.71 2.33
C ALA A 112 8.31 0.21 1.71
N PRO A 113 9.58 0.25 2.19
CA PRO A 113 10.60 1.11 1.59
C PRO A 113 10.86 0.81 0.11
N LEU A 114 10.93 -0.47 -0.26
CA LEU A 114 11.16 -0.89 -1.65
C LEU A 114 10.02 -0.42 -2.58
N VAL A 115 8.76 -0.63 -2.17
CA VAL A 115 7.59 -0.25 -2.99
C VAL A 115 7.47 1.27 -3.10
N PHE A 116 7.56 1.98 -1.98
CA PHE A 116 7.30 3.43 -1.96
C PHE A 116 8.47 4.27 -2.48
N ALA A 117 9.70 3.76 -2.51
CA ALA A 117 10.81 4.40 -3.22
C ALA A 117 10.85 4.04 -4.72
N GLY A 118 10.42 2.83 -5.09
CA GLY A 118 10.34 2.40 -6.49
C GLY A 118 9.17 3.02 -7.26
N ALA A 119 8.01 3.19 -6.62
CA ALA A 119 6.80 3.68 -7.27
C ALA A 119 6.96 5.05 -7.95
N PRO A 120 7.63 6.06 -7.36
CA PRO A 120 7.90 7.34 -8.04
C PRO A 120 8.71 7.21 -9.34
N ILE A 121 9.66 6.26 -9.40
CA ILE A 121 10.50 6.02 -10.58
C ILE A 121 9.62 5.48 -11.71
N ILE A 122 8.83 4.43 -11.44
CA ILE A 122 7.91 3.84 -12.41
C ILE A 122 6.85 4.86 -12.84
N ASN A 123 6.28 5.61 -11.89
CA ASN A 123 5.32 6.66 -12.17
C ASN A 123 5.89 7.72 -13.12
N THR A 124 7.15 8.14 -12.91
CA THR A 124 7.83 9.10 -13.78
C THR A 124 7.91 8.54 -15.20
N ILE A 125 8.47 7.33 -15.37
CA ILE A 125 8.65 6.70 -16.68
C ILE A 125 7.31 6.60 -17.41
N VAL A 126 6.30 6.04 -16.75
CA VAL A 126 4.98 5.79 -17.33
C VAL A 126 4.26 7.10 -17.66
N SER A 127 4.42 8.15 -16.84
CA SER A 127 3.85 9.48 -17.12
C SER A 127 4.47 10.17 -18.34
N VAL A 128 5.79 10.09 -18.50
CA VAL A 128 6.49 10.77 -19.61
C VAL A 128 6.46 9.97 -20.92
N THR A 129 6.27 8.66 -20.87
CA THR A 129 6.27 7.78 -22.05
C THR A 129 4.88 7.40 -22.53
N ILE A 130 4.04 6.84 -21.66
CA ILE A 130 2.76 6.24 -22.01
C ILE A 130 1.62 7.26 -21.85
N PHE A 131 1.59 7.97 -20.72
CA PHE A 131 0.50 8.92 -20.39
C PHE A 131 0.84 10.38 -20.69
N ALA A 132 1.77 10.63 -21.61
CA ALA A 132 2.09 11.99 -22.03
C ALA A 132 0.91 12.67 -22.75
N HIS A 133 0.04 11.90 -23.42
CA HIS A 133 -1.20 12.38 -24.06
C HIS A 133 -0.99 13.64 -24.94
N GLY A 134 0.10 13.66 -25.72
CA GLY A 134 0.46 14.78 -26.59
C GLY A 134 1.02 16.01 -25.86
N LYS A 135 1.11 16.00 -24.52
CA LYS A 135 1.81 17.04 -23.76
C LYS A 135 3.31 16.86 -23.93
N LYS A 136 3.98 17.94 -24.33
CA LYS A 136 5.44 18.03 -24.26
C LYS A 136 5.79 18.46 -22.83
N PHE A 137 6.33 17.56 -22.04
CA PHE A 137 6.95 17.94 -20.77
C PHE A 137 8.27 18.64 -21.08
N GLU A 138 8.60 19.69 -20.32
CA GLU A 138 9.98 20.18 -20.30
C GLU A 138 10.92 19.03 -19.92
N ALA A 139 12.16 19.09 -20.40
CA ALA A 139 13.17 18.12 -20.00
C ALA A 139 13.23 18.08 -18.46
N LEU A 140 13.07 16.88 -17.88
CA LEU A 140 13.14 16.70 -16.44
C LEU A 140 14.44 17.32 -15.92
N SER A 141 14.33 18.21 -14.94
CA SER A 141 15.49 18.95 -14.46
C SER A 141 16.50 18.00 -13.79
N PRO A 142 17.80 18.31 -13.81
CA PRO A 142 18.79 17.54 -13.07
C PRO A 142 18.43 17.38 -11.58
N SER A 143 17.81 18.40 -10.97
CA SER A 143 17.32 18.35 -9.59
C SER A 143 16.20 17.33 -9.37
N PHE A 144 15.36 17.09 -10.38
CA PHE A 144 14.32 16.05 -10.31
C PHE A 144 14.95 14.65 -10.22
N TYR A 145 15.95 14.37 -11.08
CA TYR A 145 16.69 13.11 -11.03
C TYR A 145 17.48 12.96 -9.72
N LEU A 146 18.07 14.05 -9.21
CA LEU A 146 18.71 14.05 -7.90
C LEU A 146 17.71 13.68 -6.79
N GLY A 147 16.46 14.17 -6.86
CA GLY A 147 15.42 13.79 -5.92
C GLY A 147 15.12 12.29 -5.94
N LEU A 148 15.00 11.69 -7.13
CA LEU A 148 14.82 10.23 -7.28
C LEU A 148 16.04 9.45 -6.76
N LEU A 149 17.24 9.96 -6.99
CA LEU A 149 18.47 9.35 -6.48
C LEU A 149 18.47 9.38 -4.94
N VAL A 150 18.18 10.53 -4.33
CA VAL A 150 18.11 10.66 -2.87
C VAL A 150 17.05 9.75 -2.27
N ALA A 151 15.88 9.62 -2.89
CA ALA A 151 14.84 8.69 -2.45
C ALA A 151 15.33 7.23 -2.50
N THR A 152 16.03 6.85 -3.57
CA THR A 152 16.63 5.53 -3.73
C THR A 152 17.74 5.28 -2.70
N THR A 153 18.59 6.27 -2.44
CA THR A 153 19.62 6.19 -1.39
C THR A 153 18.99 6.05 -0.01
N GLY A 154 17.94 6.81 0.30
CA GLY A 154 17.19 6.68 1.55
C GLY A 154 16.61 5.27 1.73
N MET A 155 16.04 4.69 0.68
CA MET A 155 15.60 3.30 0.67
C MET A 155 16.74 2.33 0.96
N VAL A 156 17.90 2.47 0.30
CA VAL A 156 19.07 1.61 0.54
C VAL A 156 19.53 1.72 2.00
N LEU A 157 19.58 2.92 2.56
CA LEU A 157 19.94 3.13 3.97
C LEU A 157 18.97 2.44 4.93
N VAL A 158 17.66 2.53 4.68
CA VAL A 158 16.65 1.80 5.47
C VAL A 158 16.85 0.29 5.35
N MET A 159 17.14 -0.20 4.15
CA MET A 159 17.35 -1.64 3.90
C MET A 159 18.61 -2.19 4.58
N ILE A 160 19.68 -1.40 4.66
CA ILE A 160 20.93 -1.77 5.36
C ILE A 160 20.74 -1.73 6.88
N ASN A 161 20.02 -0.73 7.40
CA ASN A 161 19.88 -0.47 8.84
C ASN A 161 18.56 -0.98 9.43
N LYS A 162 17.82 -1.84 8.71
CA LYS A 162 16.57 -2.41 9.21
C LYS A 162 16.81 -3.23 10.48
N PRO A 163 15.89 -3.20 11.46
CA PRO A 163 16.05 -3.97 12.69
C PRO A 163 15.95 -5.47 12.39
N ASN A 164 16.73 -6.27 13.12
CA ASN A 164 16.59 -7.72 13.14
C ASN A 164 15.55 -8.13 14.19
N GLU A 165 14.84 -9.23 13.93
CA GLU A 165 14.00 -9.86 14.94
C GLU A 165 14.82 -10.33 16.13
N ILE A 166 14.40 -9.93 17.32
CA ILE A 166 14.88 -10.53 18.56
C ILE A 166 14.16 -11.88 18.71
N LYS A 167 14.85 -12.97 18.37
CA LYS A 167 14.39 -14.32 18.72
C LYS A 167 14.53 -14.49 20.22
N ASN A 168 13.44 -14.27 20.98
CA ASN A 168 13.40 -14.71 22.37
C ASN A 168 13.48 -16.24 22.37
N THR A 169 14.65 -16.80 22.66
CA THR A 169 14.76 -18.22 23.02
C THR A 169 13.88 -18.44 24.24
N ALA A 170 12.81 -19.22 24.08
CA ALA A 170 11.97 -19.62 25.19
C ALA A 170 12.83 -20.22 26.32
N PRO A 171 12.55 -19.92 27.61
CA PRO A 171 13.18 -20.64 28.70
C PRO A 171 12.95 -22.14 28.52
N PRO A 172 13.95 -23.01 28.75
CA PRO A 172 13.79 -24.45 28.62
C PRO A 172 12.60 -24.93 29.46
N ALA A 173 11.72 -25.71 28.85
CA ALA A 173 10.57 -26.36 29.48
C ALA A 173 11.03 -27.44 30.48
N ALA A 174 11.63 -27.04 31.60
CA ALA A 174 12.22 -27.93 32.60
C ALA A 174 11.67 -27.73 34.03
N ALA A 175 10.51 -27.07 34.20
CA ALA A 175 9.92 -26.87 35.53
C ALA A 175 8.48 -27.40 35.69
N ALA A 176 7.90 -28.05 34.67
CA ALA A 176 6.51 -28.55 34.74
C ALA A 176 6.38 -30.03 35.16
N SER A 177 7.48 -30.72 35.47
CA SER A 177 7.47 -32.17 35.75
C SER A 177 7.52 -32.55 37.23
N ALA A 178 7.57 -31.60 38.17
CA ALA A 178 7.79 -31.89 39.58
C ALA A 178 6.50 -32.00 40.44
N ASP A 179 5.33 -31.60 39.93
CA ASP A 179 4.15 -31.38 40.79
C ASP A 179 3.07 -32.47 40.71
N ASN A 180 3.26 -33.54 39.93
CA ASN A 180 2.31 -34.64 39.80
C ASN A 180 2.67 -35.92 40.60
N ALA A 181 3.71 -35.89 41.43
CA ALA A 181 4.10 -37.04 42.26
C ALA A 181 3.55 -37.00 43.70
N ALA A 182 2.78 -35.97 44.08
CA ALA A 182 2.37 -35.75 45.46
C ALA A 182 0.86 -35.57 45.64
N LYS A 183 0.03 -36.43 45.05
CA LYS A 183 -1.39 -36.58 45.45
C LYS A 183 -1.86 -38.03 45.35
N THR A 184 -1.59 -38.80 46.41
CA THR A 184 -2.39 -39.94 46.85
C THR A 184 -2.35 -40.01 48.37
N PRO A 185 -3.50 -39.82 49.01
CA PRO A 185 -3.91 -40.66 50.14
C PRO A 185 -5.06 -41.59 49.74
#